data_AF-A0A7C4D580-F1
#
_entry.id   AF-A0A7C4D580-F1
#
_cell.length_a   1.000
_cell.length_b   1.000
_cell.length_c   1.000
_cell.angle_alpha   90.00
_cell.angle_beta   90.00
_cell.angle_gamma   90.00
#
_symmetry.space_group_name_H-M   'P 1'
#
loop_
_entity.id
_entity.type
_entity.pdbx_description
1 polymer ?
#
loop_
_entity_poly.entity_id
_entity_poly.type
_entity_poly.pdbx_seq_one_letter_code
_entity_poly.pdbx_strand_id
1 'polypeptide(L)'
;PKTYAASIDREMILYAKEKGIEPLKEGFVGGIYAQILKEGYKANFPALALLSECFLNYPDPGASASTLLALSKVMGREIDVKPLLEQEEEIRMRLREMMRRTLETMRGTGKEYEYTIPALYV
;
A
#
# COMPACT_ATOMS: atom_id res chain seq x y z
N PRO A 1 -9.07 -1.96 8.05
CA PRO A 1 -8.81 -1.88 6.59
C PRO A 1 -8.19 -3.18 6.10
N LYS A 2 -8.58 -3.67 4.92
CA LYS A 2 -8.00 -4.91 4.39
C LYS A 2 -6.68 -4.62 3.69
N THR A 3 -5.70 -5.50 3.88
CA THR A 3 -4.40 -5.43 3.19
C THR A 3 -4.33 -6.51 2.12
N TYR A 4 -4.00 -6.09 0.91
CA TYR A 4 -3.82 -6.96 -0.24
C TYR A 4 -2.33 -7.06 -0.63
N ALA A 5 -1.99 -8.18 -1.25
CA ALA A 5 -0.67 -8.42 -1.81
C ALA A 5 -0.66 -8.18 -3.33
N ALA A 6 0.37 -7.53 -3.85
CA ALA A 6 0.59 -7.39 -5.29
C ALA A 6 2.06 -7.67 -5.64
N SER A 7 2.28 -8.48 -6.68
CA SER A 7 3.60 -8.80 -7.22
C SER A 7 3.47 -9.22 -8.68
N ILE A 8 4.57 -9.10 -9.42
CA ILE A 8 4.71 -9.66 -10.77
C ILE A 8 5.09 -11.16 -10.67
N ASP A 9 5.78 -11.54 -9.60
CA ASP A 9 6.24 -12.90 -9.38
C ASP A 9 5.12 -13.76 -8.77
N ARG A 10 4.77 -14.85 -9.46
CA ARG A 10 3.74 -15.79 -9.03
C ARG A 10 4.12 -16.48 -7.72
N GLU A 11 5.40 -16.75 -7.48
CA GLU A 11 5.86 -17.37 -6.24
C GLU A 11 5.58 -16.46 -5.05
N MET A 12 5.84 -15.15 -5.19
CA MET A 12 5.54 -14.17 -4.15
C MET A 12 4.04 -14.01 -3.87
N ILE A 13 3.19 -14.18 -4.89
CA ILE A 13 1.72 -14.22 -4.69
C ILE A 13 1.28 -15.46 -3.91
N LEU A 14 1.85 -16.63 -4.22
CA LEU A 14 1.55 -17.86 -3.48
C LEU A 14 2.03 -17.77 -2.04
N TYR A 15 3.25 -17.27 -1.85
CA TYR A 15 3.83 -17.01 -0.53
C TYR A 15 2.94 -16.08 0.31
N ALA A 16 2.44 -14.99 -0.27
CA ALA A 16 1.51 -14.09 0.42
C ALA A 16 0.21 -14.81 0.85
N LYS A 17 -0.34 -15.67 0.00
CA LYS A 17 -1.53 -16.48 0.33
C LYS A 17 -1.28 -17.44 1.48
N GLU A 18 -0.12 -18.10 1.51
CA GLU A 18 0.27 -18.99 2.61
C GLU A 18 0.36 -18.22 3.94
N LYS A 19 0.76 -16.95 3.89
CA LYS A 19 0.73 -16.04 5.04
C LYS A 19 -0.65 -15.47 5.37
N GLY A 20 -1.70 -15.90 4.66
CA GLY A 20 -3.08 -15.44 4.87
C GLY A 20 -3.32 -14.01 4.40
N ILE A 21 -2.57 -13.55 3.39
CA ILE A 21 -2.75 -12.24 2.75
C ILE A 21 -3.33 -12.47 1.36
N GLU A 22 -4.49 -11.87 1.11
CA GLU A 22 -5.16 -12.04 -0.18
C GLU A 22 -4.47 -11.22 -1.27
N PRO A 23 -4.25 -11.78 -2.47
CA PRO A 23 -3.73 -10.99 -3.59
C PRO A 23 -4.79 -9.99 -4.09
N LEU A 24 -4.30 -8.87 -4.60
CA LEU A 24 -5.11 -7.93 -5.35
C LEU A 24 -5.63 -8.62 -6.61
N LYS A 25 -6.96 -8.78 -6.73
CA LYS A 25 -7.60 -9.50 -7.84
C LYS A 25 -7.73 -8.63 -9.10
N GLU A 26 -8.11 -7.38 -8.90
CA GLU A 26 -8.43 -6.43 -9.97
C GLU A 26 -7.86 -5.06 -9.61
N GLY A 27 -7.50 -4.29 -10.63
CA GLY A 27 -6.88 -2.97 -10.50
C GLY A 27 -5.48 -2.92 -11.10
N PHE A 28 -4.82 -1.77 -10.91
CA PHE A 28 -3.47 -1.52 -11.39
C PHE A 28 -2.63 -0.93 -10.26
N VAL A 29 -1.35 -1.31 -10.22
CA VAL A 29 -0.37 -0.68 -9.32
C VAL A 29 0.39 0.36 -10.14
N GLY A 30 0.37 1.61 -9.68
CA GLY A 30 1.06 2.73 -10.33
C GLY A 30 2.27 3.23 -9.56
N GLY A 31 2.94 4.24 -10.14
CA GLY A 31 4.00 5.00 -9.47
C GLY A 31 5.23 4.17 -9.09
N ILE A 32 5.83 4.52 -7.95
CA ILE A 32 7.10 3.92 -7.49
C ILE A 32 6.96 2.44 -7.17
N TYR A 33 5.80 2.00 -6.64
CA TYR A 33 5.55 0.59 -6.33
C TYR A 33 5.64 -0.27 -7.59
N ALA A 34 5.04 0.18 -8.69
CA ALA A 34 5.11 -0.50 -9.98
C ALA A 34 6.54 -0.61 -10.50
N GLN A 35 7.33 0.47 -10.37
CA GLN A 35 8.73 0.49 -10.77
C GLN A 35 9.58 -0.46 -9.92
N ILE A 36 9.40 -0.47 -8.60
CA ILE A 36 10.11 -1.38 -7.70
C ILE A 36 9.78 -2.84 -8.02
N LEU A 37 8.49 -3.17 -8.18
CA LEU A 37 8.07 -4.53 -8.53
C LEU A 37 8.66 -4.95 -9.89
N LYS A 38 8.65 -4.06 -10.88
CA LYS A 38 9.21 -4.30 -12.22
C LYS A 38 10.71 -4.54 -12.19
N GLU A 39 11.46 -3.64 -11.53
CA GLU A 39 12.92 -3.75 -11.47
C GLU A 39 13.36 -4.93 -10.61
N GLY A 40 12.65 -5.23 -9.52
CA GLY A 40 12.85 -6.44 -8.74
C GLY A 40 12.68 -7.69 -9.60
N TYR A 41 11.57 -7.80 -10.34
CA TYR A 41 11.32 -8.91 -11.25
C TYR A 41 12.42 -9.06 -12.31
N LYS A 42 12.84 -7.96 -12.96
CA LYS A 42 13.93 -7.97 -13.96
C LYS A 42 15.26 -8.42 -13.36
N ALA A 43 15.53 -8.10 -12.10
CA ALA A 43 16.75 -8.46 -11.39
C ALA A 43 16.70 -9.87 -10.77
N ASN A 44 15.63 -10.66 -10.99
CA ASN A 44 15.36 -11.90 -10.26
C ASN A 44 15.40 -11.71 -8.73
N PHE A 45 14.94 -10.54 -8.27
CA PHE A 45 14.82 -10.21 -6.86
C PHE A 45 13.34 -10.26 -6.45
N PRO A 46 12.96 -11.16 -5.52
CA PRO A 46 11.57 -11.30 -5.11
C PRO A 46 11.04 -10.01 -4.47
N ALA A 47 9.97 -9.46 -5.04
CA ALA A 47 9.37 -8.21 -4.58
C ALA A 47 7.87 -8.39 -4.34
N LEU A 48 7.36 -7.84 -3.23
CA LEU A 48 5.95 -7.93 -2.85
C LEU A 48 5.50 -6.57 -2.31
N ALA A 49 4.42 -6.02 -2.87
CA ALA A 49 3.76 -4.83 -2.36
C ALA A 49 2.60 -5.25 -1.43
N LEU A 50 2.54 -4.63 -0.25
CA LEU A 50 1.43 -4.75 0.69
C LEU A 50 0.62 -3.45 0.65
N LEU A 51 -0.64 -3.56 0.22
CA LEU A 51 -1.50 -2.42 -0.10
C LEU A 51 -2.73 -2.48 0.80
N SER A 52 -2.77 -1.62 1.81
CA SER A 52 -3.92 -1.49 2.70
C SER A 52 -4.91 -0.47 2.16
N GLU A 53 -6.20 -0.81 2.22
CA GLU A 53 -7.28 0.16 2.03
C GLU A 53 -7.10 1.33 3.00
N CYS A 54 -7.30 2.55 2.52
CA CYS A 54 -7.18 3.75 3.34
C CYS A 54 -8.08 4.85 2.80
N PHE A 55 -8.32 5.86 3.63
CA PHE A 55 -9.08 7.03 3.22
C PHE A 55 -8.19 8.05 2.51
N LEU A 56 -8.60 8.44 1.30
CA LEU A 56 -7.80 9.30 0.43
C LEU A 56 -7.60 10.73 0.95
N ASN A 57 -8.44 11.21 1.87
CA ASN A 57 -8.49 12.62 2.26
C ASN A 57 -7.92 12.91 3.65
N TYR A 58 -7.39 11.91 4.35
CA TYR A 58 -6.70 12.12 5.63
C TYR A 58 -5.61 11.06 5.88
N PRO A 59 -4.58 11.39 6.67
CA PRO A 59 -3.58 10.41 7.06
C PRO A 59 -4.25 9.30 7.88
N ASP A 60 -4.01 8.04 7.52
CA ASP A 60 -4.67 6.88 8.10
C ASP A 60 -3.66 5.96 8.81
N PRO A 61 -3.37 6.20 10.11
CA PRO A 61 -2.53 5.32 10.91
C PRO A 61 -3.10 3.91 11.06
N GLY A 62 -4.43 3.75 11.04
CA GLY A 62 -5.08 2.44 11.08
C GLY A 62 -4.78 1.58 9.84
N ALA A 63 -4.76 2.19 8.65
CA ALA A 63 -4.31 1.53 7.43
C ALA A 63 -2.82 1.17 7.50
N SER A 64 -1.99 2.05 8.05
CA SER A 64 -0.56 1.80 8.25
C SER A 64 -0.33 0.63 9.22
N ALA A 65 -1.08 0.56 10.32
CA ALA A 65 -1.06 -0.55 11.27
C ALA A 65 -1.48 -1.87 10.60
N SER A 66 -2.49 -1.84 9.73
CA SER A 66 -2.92 -3.02 8.96
C SER A 66 -1.80 -3.53 8.04
N THR A 67 -1.08 -2.63 7.37
CA THR A 67 0.10 -2.96 6.56
C THR A 67 1.21 -3.58 7.41
N LEU A 68 1.49 -3.02 8.60
CA LEU A 68 2.50 -3.56 9.53
C LEU A 68 2.13 -4.96 10.05
N LEU A 69 0.85 -5.21 10.33
CA LEU A 69 0.39 -6.54 10.72
C LEU A 69 0.52 -7.55 9.57
N ALA A 70 0.26 -7.14 8.33
CA ALA A 70 0.52 -7.98 7.15
C ALA A 70 2.03 -8.25 6.98
N LEU A 71 2.88 -7.24 7.17
CA LEU A 71 4.33 -7.39 7.14
C LEU A 71 4.83 -8.34 8.24
N SER A 72 4.25 -8.27 9.44
CA SER A 72 4.55 -9.18 10.56
C SER A 72 4.34 -10.64 10.17
N LYS A 73 3.24 -10.96 9.47
CA LYS A 73 2.96 -12.31 8.94
C LYS A 73 3.99 -12.76 7.91
N VAL A 74 4.39 -11.86 7.00
CA VAL A 74 5.43 -12.10 6.00
C VAL A 74 6.77 -12.41 6.66
N MET A 75 7.20 -11.57 7.61
CA MET A 75 8.50 -11.73 8.28
C MET A 75 8.52 -12.88 9.30
N GLY A 76 7.35 -13.38 9.72
CA GLY A 76 7.24 -14.35 10.81
C GLY A 76 7.71 -13.79 12.15
N ARG A 77 7.60 -12.47 12.35
CA ARG A 77 8.01 -11.76 13.56
C ARG A 77 6.89 -10.84 14.00
N GLU A 78 6.60 -10.81 15.30
CA GLU A 78 5.61 -9.91 15.86
C GLU A 78 6.07 -8.45 15.73
N ILE A 79 5.16 -7.58 15.26
CA ILE A 79 5.36 -6.14 15.20
C ILE A 79 4.29 -5.52 16.09
N ASP A 80 4.70 -4.88 17.19
CA ASP A 80 3.77 -4.18 18.06
C ASP A 80 3.29 -2.89 17.40
N VAL A 81 2.00 -2.85 17.07
CA VAL A 81 1.34 -1.68 16.47
C VAL A 81 0.64 -0.80 17.51
N LYS A 82 0.62 -1.19 18.79
CA LYS A 82 -0.05 -0.39 19.84
C LYS A 82 0.44 1.06 19.91
N PRO A 83 1.77 1.35 19.87
CA PRO A 83 2.22 2.74 19.93
C PRO A 83 1.68 3.59 18.78
N LEU A 84 1.56 3.00 17.58
CA LEU A 84 1.03 3.68 16.40
C LEU A 84 -0.46 4.00 16.54
N LEU A 85 -1.22 3.09 17.15
CA LEU A 85 -2.67 3.25 17.38
C LEU A 85 -2.96 4.22 18.53
N GLU A 86 -2.18 4.16 19.62
CA GLU A 86 -2.30 5.09 20.75
C GLU A 86 -1.97 6.54 20.33
N GLN A 87 -1.05 6.71 19.38
CA GLN A 87 -0.66 8.02 18.83
C GLN A 87 -1.46 8.42 17.59
N GLU A 88 -2.51 7.68 17.22
CA GLU A 88 -3.22 7.87 15.95
C GLU A 88 -3.72 9.30 15.77
N GLU A 89 -4.32 9.89 16.79
CA GLU A 89 -4.89 11.25 16.73
C GLU A 89 -3.80 12.32 16.59
N GLU A 90 -2.70 12.18 17.33
CA GLU A 90 -1.54 13.08 17.24
C GLU A 90 -0.91 13.03 15.85
N ILE A 91 -0.65 11.82 15.32
CA ILE A 91 -0.08 11.61 14.00
C ILE A 91 -0.99 12.21 12.93
N ARG A 92 -2.30 11.96 13.03
CA ARG A 92 -3.30 12.49 12.10
C ARG A 92 -3.30 14.02 12.08
N MET A 93 -3.24 14.67 13.25
CA MET A 93 -3.17 16.13 13.34
C MET A 93 -1.86 16.66 12.75
N ARG A 94 -0.73 16.04 13.09
CA ARG A 94 0.60 16.48 12.65
C ARG A 94 0.79 16.36 11.13
N LEU A 95 0.24 15.30 10.53
CA LEU A 95 0.39 15.02 9.09
C LEU A 95 -0.70 15.67 8.23
N ARG A 96 -1.75 16.24 8.82
CA ARG A 96 -2.88 16.84 8.09
C ARG A 96 -2.44 17.91 7.10
N GLU A 97 -1.59 18.83 7.54
CA GLU A 97 -1.11 19.93 6.69
C GLU A 97 -0.17 19.43 5.58
N MET A 98 0.66 18.43 5.89
CA MET A 98 1.52 17.79 4.89
C MET A 98 0.68 17.18 3.77
N MET A 99 -0.32 16.37 4.14
CA MET A 99 -1.20 15.72 3.18
C MET A 99 -1.98 16.73 2.32
N ARG A 100 -2.46 17.83 2.91
CA ARG A 100 -3.12 18.90 2.16
C ARG A 100 -2.23 19.46 1.05
N ARG A 101 -0.97 19.80 1.38
CA ARG A 101 0.02 20.29 0.41
C ARG A 101 0.39 19.24 -0.64
N THR A 102 0.49 17.97 -0.25
CA THR A 102 0.73 16.86 -1.17
C THR A 102 -0.41 16.74 -2.19
N LEU A 103 -1.66 16.77 -1.74
CA LEU A 103 -2.84 16.71 -2.63
C LEU A 103 -2.90 17.90 -3.59
N GLU A 104 -2.59 19.11 -3.12
CA GLU A 104 -2.52 20.32 -3.98
C GLU A 104 -1.43 20.18 -5.05
N THR A 105 -0.26 19.68 -4.67
CA THR A 105 0.86 19.45 -5.60
C THR A 105 0.50 18.37 -6.63
N MET A 106 -0.11 17.26 -6.19
CA MET A 106 -0.50 16.15 -7.07
C MET A 106 -1.54 16.58 -8.12
N ARG A 107 -2.48 17.46 -7.77
CA ARG A 107 -3.43 18.05 -8.73
C ARG A 107 -2.72 18.86 -9.81
N GLY A 108 -1.68 19.62 -9.46
CA GLY A 108 -0.90 20.40 -10.43
C GLY A 108 0.02 19.57 -11.34
N THR A 109 0.30 18.30 -11.00
CA THR A 109 1.31 17.46 -11.69
C THR A 109 0.70 16.53 -12.75
N GLY A 110 -0.61 16.62 -13.04
CA GLY A 110 -1.25 15.80 -14.09
C GLY A 110 -1.36 14.30 -13.74
N LYS A 111 -1.20 13.92 -12.47
CA LYS A 111 -1.47 12.56 -11.95
C LYS A 111 -2.97 12.28 -11.78
N GLU A 112 -3.84 13.06 -12.40
CA GLU A 112 -5.30 12.87 -12.36
C GLU A 112 -5.71 11.47 -12.86
N TYR A 113 -4.94 10.88 -13.79
CA TYR A 113 -5.13 9.51 -14.26
C TYR A 113 -5.02 8.44 -13.15
N GLU A 114 -4.30 8.70 -12.05
CA GLU A 114 -4.27 7.79 -10.89
C GLU A 114 -5.60 7.82 -10.12
N TYR A 115 -6.42 8.87 -10.29
CA TYR A 115 -7.75 9.04 -9.69
C TYR A 115 -8.89 8.68 -10.64
N THR A 116 -8.62 8.50 -11.94
CA THR A 116 -9.64 8.03 -12.88
C THR A 116 -9.89 6.55 -12.69
N ILE A 117 -11.15 6.17 -12.60
CA ILE A 117 -11.54 4.75 -12.70
C ILE A 117 -11.09 4.28 -14.09
N PRO A 118 -10.19 3.28 -14.19
CA PRO A 118 -9.81 2.76 -15.48
C PRO A 118 -11.05 2.24 -16.17
N ALA A 119 -11.12 2.41 -17.49
CA ALA A 119 -12.04 1.62 -18.30
C ALA A 119 -11.59 0.15 -18.22
N LEU A 120 -12.01 -0.57 -17.17
CA LEU A 120 -12.11 -2.02 -17.25
C LEU A 120 -13.26 -2.29 -18.22
N TYR A 121 -13.02 -3.21 -19.15
CA TYR A 121 -13.86 -3.62 -20.28
C TYR A 121 -13.65 -2.82 -21.58
N VAL A 122 -12.80 -3.38 -22.45
CA VAL A 122 -13.13 -3.62 -23.87
C VAL A 122 -12.90 -5.09 -24.16
#